data_AF-A0A1G3LV47-F1
#
_entry.id   AF-A0A1G3LV47-F1
#
_cell.length_a   1.000
_cell.length_b   1.000
_cell.length_c   1.000
_cell.angle_alpha   90.00
_cell.angle_beta   90.00
_cell.angle_gamma   90.00
#
_symmetry.space_group_name_H-M   'P 1'
#
loop_
_entity.id
_entity.type
_entity.pdbx_description
1 polymer ?
#
loop_
_entity_poly.entity_id
_entity_poly.type
_entity_poly.pdbx_seq_one_letter_code
_entity_poly.pdbx_strand_id
1 'polypeptide(L)'
;MKRHYQEHPEARDAVRETWKQKVAQDPKTFDEGRRKGVQVSVQRRIPDSILELSSRTVRKVLIRLGMGCSRCGWCEGTSDLHHIQGRKVPNPDSHDNLAYICPNCHRLVHERKVAPEELIPFSTYIGDRWKDYYFGMCE
;
A
#
# COMPACT_ATOMS: atom_id res chain seq x y z
N MET A 1 13.45 -6.07 -23.33
CA MET A 1 14.52 -5.13 -22.92
C MET A 1 14.86 -5.38 -21.45
N LYS A 2 15.75 -6.34 -21.17
CA LYS A 2 16.17 -6.71 -19.80
C LYS A 2 17.19 -5.67 -19.33
N ARG A 3 16.96 -5.00 -18.20
CA ARG A 3 17.93 -4.05 -17.64
C ARG A 3 19.13 -4.86 -17.15
N HIS A 4 20.28 -4.67 -17.80
CA HIS A 4 21.60 -5.08 -17.31
C HIS A 4 21.88 -4.31 -16.00
N TYR A 5 21.50 -4.88 -14.87
CA TYR A 5 22.10 -4.59 -13.57
C TYR A 5 22.94 -5.82 -13.20
N GLN A 6 23.98 -6.09 -13.99
CA GLN A 6 25.10 -6.93 -13.56
C GLN A 6 26.07 -5.95 -12.89
N GLU A 7 25.91 -5.77 -11.57
CA GLU A 7 26.80 -6.37 -10.58
C GLU A 7 28.24 -5.88 -10.74
N HIS A 8 28.49 -4.66 -10.23
CA HIS A 8 29.83 -4.22 -9.86
C HIS A 8 30.05 -4.57 -8.37
N PRO A 9 30.50 -5.80 -8.03
CA PRO A 9 30.71 -6.21 -6.64
C PRO A 9 31.66 -5.28 -5.90
N GLU A 10 32.66 -4.73 -6.61
CA GLU A 10 33.61 -3.75 -6.08
C GLU A 10 32.95 -2.48 -5.56
N ALA A 11 31.91 -1.98 -6.25
CA ALA A 11 31.16 -0.82 -5.79
C ALA A 11 30.33 -1.14 -4.54
N ARG A 12 29.81 -2.36 -4.44
CA ARG A 12 29.07 -2.83 -3.25
C ARG A 12 30.01 -3.01 -2.05
N ASP A 13 31.19 -3.55 -2.29
CA ASP A 13 32.19 -3.79 -1.25
C ASP A 13 32.83 -2.48 -0.78
N ALA A 14 33.07 -1.53 -1.68
CA ALA A 14 33.51 -0.17 -1.33
C ALA A 14 32.46 0.57 -0.49
N VAL A 15 31.17 0.47 -0.82
CA VAL A 15 30.08 1.03 0.00
C VAL A 15 30.05 0.36 1.37
N ARG A 16 30.26 -0.96 1.45
CA ARG A 16 30.26 -1.70 2.71
C ARG A 16 31.43 -1.33 3.61
N GLU A 17 32.63 -1.18 3.06
CA GLU A 17 33.83 -0.81 3.83
C GLU A 17 33.81 0.64 4.29
N THR A 18 33.37 1.57 3.44
CA THR A 18 33.14 2.96 3.87
C THR A 18 32.09 3.04 5.00
N TRP A 19 31.08 2.17 4.97
CA TRP A 19 30.10 2.09 6.05
C TRP A 19 30.70 1.55 7.36
N LYS A 20 31.52 0.48 7.30
CA LYS A 20 32.23 -0.05 8.47
C LYS A 20 33.16 0.99 9.10
N GLN A 21 33.90 1.73 8.29
CA GLN A 21 34.79 2.80 8.76
C GLN A 21 34.01 3.91 9.47
N LYS A 22 32.84 4.30 8.94
CA LYS A 22 31.97 5.31 9.58
C LYS A 22 31.40 4.83 10.92
N VAL A 23 30.95 3.58 10.99
CA VAL A 23 30.44 2.98 12.24
C VAL A 23 31.56 2.83 13.29
N ALA A 24 32.78 2.52 12.86
CA ALA A 24 33.94 2.42 13.75
C ALA A 24 34.40 3.79 14.28
N GLN A 25 34.28 4.86 13.48
CA GLN A 25 34.66 6.22 13.87
C GLN A 25 33.67 6.87 14.85
N ASP A 26 32.39 6.53 14.78
CA ASP A 26 31.38 7.04 15.72
C ASP A 26 30.36 5.95 16.12
N PRO A 27 30.68 5.12 17.13
CA PRO A 27 29.77 4.07 17.60
C PRO A 27 28.46 4.62 18.19
N LYS A 28 28.43 5.90 18.62
CA LYS A 28 27.26 6.51 19.28
C LYS A 28 26.15 6.85 18.29
N THR A 29 26.49 7.12 17.02
CA THR A 29 25.50 7.36 15.95
C THR A 29 24.50 6.21 15.78
N PHE A 30 24.83 4.98 16.19
CA PHE A 30 23.94 3.83 16.05
C PHE A 30 23.00 3.59 17.24
N ASP A 31 23.43 3.87 18.47
CA ASP A 31 22.59 3.66 19.67
C ASP A 31 21.59 4.82 19.87
N GLU A 32 21.99 6.05 19.50
CA GLU A 32 21.13 7.25 19.64
C GLU A 32 19.96 7.26 18.65
N GLY A 33 20.07 6.59 17.50
CA GLY A 33 18.98 6.43 16.53
C GLY A 33 17.91 5.41 16.95
N ARG A 34 18.17 4.58 17.97
CA ARG A 34 17.26 3.47 18.36
C ARG A 34 16.32 3.82 19.51
N ARG A 35 16.49 4.97 20.17
CA ARG A 35 15.74 5.31 21.39
C ARG A 35 15.00 6.63 21.26
N LYS A 36 13.75 6.52 20.79
CA LYS A 36 12.55 7.25 21.26
C LYS A 36 11.41 7.06 20.27
N GLY A 37 11.04 5.81 19.99
CA GLY A 37 9.66 5.56 19.63
C GLY A 37 8.83 5.88 20.87
N VAL A 38 8.35 7.11 21.00
CA VAL A 38 7.39 7.46 22.05
C VAL A 38 6.23 6.49 21.86
N GLN A 39 6.04 5.56 22.81
CA GLN A 39 4.81 4.78 22.88
C GLN A 39 3.72 5.73 23.35
N VAL A 40 3.24 6.56 22.43
CA VAL A 40 2.01 7.29 22.64
C VAL A 40 0.92 6.23 22.63
N SER A 41 0.27 6.02 23.78
CA SER A 41 -1.00 5.32 23.87
C SER A 41 -2.08 6.17 23.18
N VAL A 42 -1.97 6.29 21.86
CA VAL A 42 -3.05 6.85 21.06
C VAL A 42 -4.19 5.85 21.21
N GLN A 43 -5.29 6.27 21.84
CA GLN A 43 -6.58 5.60 21.66
C GLN A 43 -6.82 5.57 20.15
N ARG A 44 -6.56 4.42 19.53
CA ARG A 44 -6.66 4.29 18.08
C ARG A 44 -8.14 4.30 17.75
N ARG A 45 -8.65 5.44 17.30
CA ARG A 45 -9.95 5.51 16.61
C ARG A 45 -9.94 4.44 15.52
N ILE A 46 -11.02 3.68 15.43
CA ILE A 46 -11.25 2.73 14.33
C ILE A 46 -11.46 3.58 13.07
N PRO A 47 -10.64 3.44 12.02
CA PRO A 47 -10.80 4.22 10.81
C PRO A 47 -12.10 3.80 10.09
N ASP A 48 -12.83 4.78 9.57
CA ASP A 48 -14.10 4.53 8.86
C ASP A 48 -13.80 4.10 7.41
N SER A 49 -12.79 4.71 6.77
CA SER A 49 -12.27 4.31 5.46
C SER A 49 -10.87 3.71 5.53
N ILE A 50 -10.57 2.83 4.57
CA ILE A 50 -9.23 2.26 4.40
C ILE A 50 -8.24 3.36 4.00
N LEU A 51 -8.71 4.41 3.30
CA LEU A 51 -7.86 5.52 2.87
C LEU A 51 -7.51 6.51 3.99
N GLU A 52 -8.08 6.38 5.19
CA GLU A 52 -7.60 7.08 6.39
C GLU A 52 -6.25 6.55 6.87
N LEU A 53 -5.90 5.32 6.47
CA LEU A 53 -4.60 4.72 6.76
C LEU A 53 -3.52 5.29 5.84
N SER A 54 -2.26 5.23 6.29
CA SER A 54 -1.13 5.57 5.41
C SER A 54 -1.11 4.68 4.15
N SER A 55 -0.68 5.22 3.01
CA SER A 55 -0.59 4.46 1.75
C SER A 55 0.20 3.15 1.88
N ARG A 56 1.27 3.15 2.69
CA ARG A 56 2.05 1.96 3.04
C ARG A 56 1.20 0.93 3.79
N THR A 57 0.38 1.37 4.74
CA THR A 57 -0.52 0.49 5.51
C THR A 57 -1.62 -0.05 4.61
N VAL A 58 -2.27 0.79 3.81
CA VAL A 58 -3.29 0.39 2.82
C VAL A 58 -2.74 -0.73 1.92
N ARG A 59 -1.56 -0.53 1.33
CA ARG A 59 -0.92 -1.54 0.48
C ARG A 59 -0.69 -2.86 1.22
N LYS A 60 -0.25 -2.82 2.49
CA LYS A 60 -0.05 -4.04 3.28
C LYS A 60 -1.36 -4.78 3.54
N VAL A 61 -2.42 -4.06 3.89
CA VAL A 61 -3.76 -4.63 4.13
C VAL A 61 -4.27 -5.30 2.85
N LEU A 62 -4.22 -4.60 1.71
CA LEU A 62 -4.68 -5.13 0.41
C LEU A 62 -3.88 -6.35 -0.05
N ILE A 63 -2.55 -6.36 0.16
CA ILE A 63 -1.72 -7.55 -0.15
C ILE A 63 -2.13 -8.76 0.70
N ARG A 64 -2.39 -8.56 1.99
CA ARG A 64 -2.76 -9.66 2.90
C ARG A 64 -4.15 -10.21 2.61
N LEU A 65 -5.07 -9.36 2.12
CA LEU A 65 -6.40 -9.77 1.66
C LEU A 65 -6.33 -10.75 0.48
N GLY A 66 -5.24 -10.76 -0.30
CA GLY A 66 -5.05 -11.70 -1.41
C GLY A 66 -6.12 -11.59 -2.51
N MET A 67 -6.75 -10.42 -2.64
CA MET A 67 -7.88 -10.18 -3.52
C MET A 67 -7.44 -9.85 -4.94
N GLY A 68 -8.17 -10.36 -5.94
CA GLY A 68 -8.02 -9.97 -7.35
C GLY A 68 -8.75 -8.66 -7.66
N CYS A 69 -8.53 -8.15 -8.88
CA CYS A 69 -9.29 -7.03 -9.44
C CYS A 69 -10.80 -7.27 -9.31
N SER A 70 -11.53 -6.31 -8.73
CA SER A 70 -12.98 -6.44 -8.50
C SER A 70 -13.78 -6.52 -9.80
N ARG A 71 -13.24 -6.04 -10.93
CA ARG A 71 -13.90 -6.10 -12.24
C ARG A 71 -13.60 -7.36 -13.04
N CYS A 72 -12.33 -7.77 -13.13
CA CYS A 72 -11.90 -8.85 -14.04
C CYS A 72 -11.24 -10.05 -13.36
N GLY A 73 -11.09 -10.02 -12.04
CA GLY A 73 -10.47 -11.11 -11.26
C GLY A 73 -8.95 -11.22 -11.35
N TRP A 74 -8.26 -10.41 -12.19
CA TRP A 74 -6.80 -10.47 -12.32
C TRP A 74 -6.09 -10.33 -10.96
N CYS A 75 -5.23 -11.29 -10.63
CA CYS A 75 -4.58 -11.42 -9.33
C CYS A 75 -3.06 -11.71 -9.41
N GLU A 76 -2.43 -11.50 -10.57
CA GLU A 76 -1.00 -11.80 -10.76
C GLU A 76 -0.07 -10.72 -10.17
N GLY A 77 -0.61 -9.60 -9.70
CA GLY A 77 0.17 -8.50 -9.13
C GLY A 77 -0.67 -7.51 -8.35
N THR A 78 -0.06 -6.37 -8.01
CA THR A 78 -0.74 -5.35 -7.18
C THR A 78 -1.77 -4.56 -7.99
N SER A 79 -2.98 -4.50 -7.45
CA SER A 79 -4.04 -3.60 -7.90
C SER A 79 -4.13 -2.38 -6.98
N ASP A 80 -4.79 -1.32 -7.45
CA ASP A 80 -4.92 -0.03 -6.76
C ASP A 80 -6.38 0.29 -6.45
N LEU A 81 -6.61 1.12 -5.43
CA LEU A 81 -7.93 1.69 -5.14
C LEU A 81 -8.21 2.87 -6.07
N HIS A 82 -9.35 2.82 -6.73
CA HIS A 82 -9.81 3.82 -7.69
C HIS A 82 -11.11 4.47 -7.22
N HIS A 83 -11.19 5.80 -7.32
CA HIS A 83 -12.41 6.56 -7.02
C HIS A 83 -13.43 6.46 -8.17
N ILE A 84 -14.56 5.77 -7.99
CA ILE A 84 -15.57 5.48 -9.03
C ILE A 84 -16.17 6.77 -9.62
N GLN A 85 -16.61 7.70 -8.77
CA GLN A 85 -17.16 9.00 -9.14
C GLN A 85 -16.12 10.14 -9.02
N GLY A 86 -14.84 9.78 -8.85
CA GLY A 86 -13.76 10.73 -8.59
C GLY A 86 -13.80 11.32 -7.17
N ARG A 87 -13.03 12.39 -6.96
CA ARG A 87 -12.83 13.03 -5.64
C ARG A 87 -13.72 14.25 -5.38
N LYS A 88 -14.43 14.74 -6.41
CA LYS A 88 -15.28 15.94 -6.33
C LYS A 88 -16.72 15.58 -5.94
N VAL A 89 -16.87 14.71 -4.96
CA VAL A 89 -18.16 14.25 -4.43
C VAL A 89 -18.13 14.31 -2.90
N PRO A 90 -19.28 14.39 -2.22
CA PRO A 90 -19.35 14.21 -0.78
C PRO A 90 -18.78 12.84 -0.39
N ASN A 91 -17.98 12.78 0.69
CA ASN A 91 -17.33 11.56 1.18
C ASN A 91 -16.58 10.77 0.09
N PRO A 92 -15.59 11.40 -0.58
CA PRO A 92 -14.92 10.78 -1.73
C PRO A 92 -14.22 9.48 -1.36
N ASP A 93 -13.74 9.34 -0.13
CA ASP A 93 -13.03 8.16 0.34
C ASP A 93 -13.96 7.08 0.91
N SER A 94 -15.29 7.22 0.78
CA SER A 94 -16.24 6.15 1.12
C SER A 94 -15.94 4.88 0.34
N HIS A 95 -16.06 3.71 0.98
CA HIS A 95 -15.89 2.42 0.29
C HIS A 95 -16.90 2.18 -0.84
N ASP A 96 -18.05 2.88 -0.82
CA ASP A 96 -19.03 2.87 -1.92
C ASP A 96 -18.51 3.61 -3.17
N ASN A 97 -17.55 4.52 -3.00
CA ASN A 97 -16.91 5.25 -4.08
C ASN A 97 -15.51 4.71 -4.42
N LEU A 98 -15.09 3.60 -3.83
CA LEU A 98 -13.79 2.98 -4.12
C LEU A 98 -13.98 1.65 -4.85
N ALA A 99 -13.12 1.36 -5.82
CA ALA A 99 -13.03 0.06 -6.48
C ALA A 99 -11.58 -0.43 -6.47
N TYR A 100 -11.37 -1.72 -6.20
CA TYR A 100 -10.02 -2.32 -6.21
C TYR A 100 -9.72 -2.92 -7.58
N ILE A 101 -8.96 -2.23 -8.43
CA ILE A 101 -8.81 -2.59 -9.84
C ILE A 101 -7.36 -2.71 -10.30
N CYS A 102 -7.12 -3.65 -11.22
CA CYS A 102 -5.78 -3.87 -11.78
C CYS A 102 -5.34 -2.71 -12.68
N PRO A 103 -4.03 -2.57 -12.99
CA PRO A 103 -3.52 -1.48 -13.83
C PRO A 103 -4.20 -1.38 -15.20
N ASN A 104 -4.61 -2.51 -15.78
CA ASN A 104 -5.30 -2.53 -17.08
C ASN A 104 -6.72 -1.99 -16.95
N CYS A 105 -7.52 -2.47 -15.99
CA CYS A 105 -8.86 -1.94 -15.75
C CYS A 105 -8.81 -0.46 -15.33
N HIS A 106 -7.81 -0.08 -14.54
CA HIS A 106 -7.58 1.31 -14.12
C HIS A 106 -7.41 2.23 -15.33
N ARG A 107 -6.58 1.84 -16.32
CA ARG A 107 -6.44 2.59 -17.58
C ARG A 107 -7.74 2.68 -18.36
N LEU A 108 -8.49 1.57 -18.48
CA LEU A 108 -9.76 1.57 -19.20
C LEU A 108 -10.78 2.55 -18.59
N VAL A 109 -10.82 2.67 -17.26
CA VAL A 109 -11.67 3.65 -16.58
C VAL A 109 -11.22 5.08 -16.87
N HIS A 110 -9.92 5.37 -16.78
CA HIS A 110 -9.38 6.70 -17.14
C HIS A 110 -9.63 7.05 -18.62
N GLU A 111 -9.62 6.06 -19.50
CA GLU A 111 -9.93 6.21 -20.93
C GLU A 111 -11.44 6.22 -21.24
N ARG A 112 -12.31 6.14 -20.23
CA ARG A 112 -13.78 6.09 -20.36
C ARG A 112 -14.30 4.91 -21.21
N LYS A 113 -13.55 3.81 -21.24
CA LYS A 113 -13.93 2.55 -21.89
C LYS A 113 -14.71 1.61 -20.98
N VAL A 114 -14.74 1.91 -19.69
CA VAL A 114 -15.48 1.19 -18.66
C VAL A 114 -16.33 2.22 -17.95
N ALA A 115 -17.63 1.97 -17.88
CA ALA A 115 -18.55 2.86 -17.19
C ALA A 115 -18.39 2.70 -15.65
N PRO A 116 -18.58 3.76 -14.86
CA PRO A 116 -18.52 3.68 -13.39
C PRO A 116 -19.42 2.57 -12.80
N GLU A 117 -20.56 2.31 -13.44
CA GLU A 117 -21.56 1.32 -13.03
C GLU A 117 -21.08 -0.14 -13.22
N GLU A 118 -20.04 -0.35 -14.03
CA GLU A 118 -19.39 -1.65 -14.19
C GLU A 118 -18.39 -1.96 -13.06
N LEU A 119 -18.06 -0.97 -12.22
CA LEU A 119 -17.11 -1.14 -11.12
C LEU A 119 -17.84 -1.67 -9.88
N ILE A 120 -17.33 -2.76 -9.32
CA ILE A 120 -17.82 -3.27 -8.04
C ILE A 120 -17.24 -2.43 -6.90
N PRO A 121 -18.07 -1.77 -6.07
CA PRO A 121 -17.61 -0.99 -4.94
C PRO A 121 -16.87 -1.85 -3.90
N PHE A 122 -15.92 -1.24 -3.20
CA PHE A 122 -15.08 -1.89 -2.20
C PHE A 122 -15.93 -2.40 -1.03
N SER A 123 -16.97 -1.65 -0.66
CA SER A 123 -17.98 -2.05 0.33
C SER A 123 -18.71 -3.33 -0.06
N THR A 124 -19.05 -3.48 -1.34
CA THR A 124 -19.73 -4.69 -1.86
C THR A 124 -18.75 -5.85 -2.01
N TYR A 125 -17.53 -5.56 -2.46
CA TYR A 125 -16.54 -6.60 -2.77
C TYR A 125 -15.94 -7.26 -1.53
N ILE A 126 -15.62 -6.46 -0.50
CA ILE A 126 -15.02 -6.98 0.75
C ILE A 126 -15.73 -6.55 2.03
N GLY A 127 -16.54 -5.48 1.98
CA GLY A 127 -17.12 -4.86 3.16
C GLY A 127 -16.07 -4.46 4.18
N ASP A 128 -16.31 -4.82 5.44
CA ASP A 128 -15.44 -4.48 6.57
C ASP A 128 -14.31 -5.47 6.84
N ARG A 129 -14.17 -6.53 6.03
CA ARG A 129 -13.16 -7.59 6.24
C ARG A 129 -11.72 -7.08 6.25
N TRP A 130 -11.44 -5.92 5.65
CA TRP A 130 -10.10 -5.31 5.73
C TRP A 130 -9.69 -4.94 7.16
N LYS A 131 -10.65 -4.71 8.06
CA LYS A 131 -10.40 -4.41 9.48
C LYS A 131 -9.72 -5.59 10.16
N ASP A 132 -10.10 -6.82 9.81
CA ASP A 132 -9.50 -8.04 10.38
C ASP A 132 -8.00 -8.10 10.10
N TYR A 133 -7.59 -7.78 8.86
CA TYR A 133 -6.18 -7.74 8.45
C TYR A 133 -5.40 -6.53 8.98
N TYR A 134 -6.11 -5.46 9.32
CA TYR A 134 -5.53 -4.27 9.94
C TYR A 134 -5.26 -4.48 11.44
N PHE A 135 -6.24 -5.03 12.16
CA PHE A 135 -6.14 -5.32 13.59
C PHE A 135 -5.45 -6.64 13.92
N GLY A 136 -5.27 -7.52 12.92
CA GLY A 136 -4.67 -8.85 13.13
C GLY A 136 -5.62 -9.85 13.77
N MET A 137 -6.92 -9.73 13.49
CA MET A 137 -7.99 -10.60 14.00
C MET A 137 -8.32 -11.76 13.05
N CYS A 138 -7.47 -12.04 12.06
CA CYS A 138 -7.65 -13.18 11.17
C CYS A 138 -7.32 -14.47 11.92
N GLU A 139 -8.30 -15.38 12.03
CA GLU A 139 -8.13 -16.77 12.49
C GLU A 139 -7.29 -17.62 11.51
#